data_AF-A0A661JUU9-F1
#
_entry.id   AF-A0A661JUU9-F1
#
_cell.length_a   1.000
_cell.length_b   1.000
_cell.length_c   1.000
_cell.angle_alpha   90.00
_cell.angle_beta   90.00
_cell.angle_gamma   90.00
#
_symmetry.space_group_name_H-M   'P 1'
#
loop_
_entity.id
_entity.type
_entity.pdbx_description
1 polymer ?
#
loop_
_entity_poly.entity_id
_entity_poly.type
_entity_poly.pdbx_seq_one_letter_code
_entity_poly.pdbx_strand_id
1 'polypeptide(L)'
;MRVIRYTDEMIEEFRSAGHWTDETFYDFWSKNAKESPDREALADSRYRVTWREAVELVNRIAYRWAEMGLEKDSRIIIQAPNEVYAFLARIAAERAGLISLTVYAYMRHRELSYMLERTEASAVVCPYIYRNFNYLEMFKELRDLSPNFKYIFLLAEEVPSGAPEDTYSLIQLAQEAVPEEKLKALDERRFDPFTEVAMLTSTTGTTGLPKLVEWNIAPRLCTAKARVDLWNLTGDDVTVAIAPFAGGAGGTLTYFAAPLVGAKTVLLEEFTPEGALELIQRERGTCIGVVPTHLVRMLERRVEDYDLSSLRFIRSAGGYLAPDVAEEAERRLGGVITSDLGTQDVGSISGCRVDDPPELRRRTVGRPLPGNQIRLLDDEGKEVPEGEPGQLWFRGPHSPAGYYRDPETTATVFDPDGWATTGDIVKWDRGCLWIMGRAKDMIIR
;
A
#
# COMPACT_ATOMS: atom_id res chain seq x y z
N MET A 1 -1.58 18.74 -8.07
CA MET A 1 -2.98 18.47 -8.54
C MET A 1 -3.87 18.34 -7.32
N ARG A 2 -4.96 19.11 -7.19
CA ARG A 2 -5.81 19.10 -5.98
C ARG A 2 -6.73 17.86 -5.95
N VAL A 3 -6.95 17.30 -4.75
CA VAL A 3 -7.90 16.21 -4.48
C VAL A 3 -9.35 16.64 -4.70
N ILE A 4 -10.22 15.69 -5.07
CA ILE A 4 -11.61 15.98 -5.47
C ILE A 4 -12.62 16.08 -4.33
N ARG A 5 -12.36 15.44 -3.17
CA ARG A 5 -13.39 15.28 -2.11
C ARG A 5 -13.17 16.15 -0.88
N TYR A 6 -11.94 16.29 -0.41
CA TYR A 6 -11.70 16.95 0.86
C TYR A 6 -11.92 18.47 0.78
N THR A 7 -12.88 18.97 1.56
CA THR A 7 -13.11 20.40 1.76
C THR A 7 -12.08 20.97 2.75
N ASP A 8 -11.87 22.29 2.71
CA ASP A 8 -10.96 22.94 3.66
C ASP A 8 -11.41 22.75 5.12
N GLU A 9 -12.72 22.67 5.36
CA GLU A 9 -13.30 22.39 6.68
C GLU A 9 -12.99 20.97 7.17
N MET A 10 -13.14 19.95 6.31
CA MET A 10 -12.75 18.57 6.66
C MET A 10 -11.24 18.46 6.94
N ILE A 11 -10.42 19.17 6.15
CA ILE A 11 -8.97 19.19 6.34
C ILE A 11 -8.64 19.82 7.70
N GLU A 12 -9.24 20.97 8.02
CA GLU A 12 -9.01 21.64 9.30
C GLU A 12 -9.52 20.82 10.50
N GLU A 13 -10.64 20.12 10.36
CA GLU A 13 -11.13 19.17 11.36
C GLU A 13 -10.06 18.11 11.69
N PHE A 14 -9.51 17.45 10.67
CA PHE A 14 -8.52 16.38 10.90
C PHE A 14 -7.15 16.91 11.36
N ARG A 15 -6.78 18.13 10.96
CA ARG A 15 -5.53 18.77 11.40
C ARG A 15 -5.62 19.25 12.85
N SER A 16 -6.69 19.96 13.20
CA SER A 16 -6.91 20.48 14.56
C SER A 16 -7.07 19.35 15.59
N ALA A 17 -7.61 18.20 15.17
CA ALA A 17 -7.67 16.97 15.98
C ALA A 17 -6.32 16.21 16.07
N GLY A 18 -5.28 16.66 15.35
CA GLY A 18 -3.95 16.04 15.34
C GLY A 18 -3.84 14.75 14.53
N HIS A 19 -4.85 14.39 13.75
CA HIS A 19 -4.82 13.19 12.90
C HIS A 19 -3.96 13.38 11.65
N TRP A 20 -3.98 14.58 11.07
CA TRP A 20 -3.23 14.93 9.86
C TRP A 20 -2.09 15.91 10.18
N THR A 21 -0.91 15.63 9.65
CA THR A 21 0.36 16.34 9.93
C THR A 21 1.02 16.80 8.64
N ASP A 22 1.93 17.78 8.71
CA ASP A 22 2.66 18.32 7.54
C ASP A 22 3.76 17.35 6.99
N GLU A 23 3.97 16.23 7.68
CA GLU A 23 4.93 15.19 7.31
C GLU A 23 4.50 14.40 6.06
N THR A 24 5.47 13.92 5.30
CA THR A 24 5.29 12.97 4.19
C THR A 24 6.07 11.68 4.42
N PHE A 25 5.87 10.65 3.59
CA PHE A 25 6.62 9.41 3.75
C PHE A 25 8.13 9.64 3.52
N TYR A 26 8.50 10.49 2.57
CA TYR A 26 9.90 10.86 2.35
C TYR A 26 10.57 11.45 3.60
N ASP A 27 9.84 12.17 4.45
CA ASP A 27 10.43 12.72 5.68
C ASP A 27 10.86 11.62 6.65
N PHE A 28 10.05 10.57 6.80
CA PHE A 28 10.41 9.40 7.61
C PHE A 28 11.63 8.67 7.04
N TRP A 29 11.71 8.55 5.71
CA TRP A 29 12.89 7.98 5.05
C TRP A 29 14.15 8.82 5.31
N SER A 30 14.06 10.13 5.13
CA SER A 30 15.14 11.08 5.42
C SER A 30 15.56 11.06 6.89
N LYS A 31 14.60 10.93 7.81
CA LYS A 31 14.85 10.76 9.25
C LYS A 31 15.62 9.47 9.53
N ASN A 32 15.16 8.34 9.02
CA ASN A 32 15.83 7.05 9.23
C ASN A 32 17.26 7.03 8.68
N ALA A 33 17.49 7.66 7.52
CA ALA A 33 18.82 7.79 6.95
C ALA A 33 19.78 8.63 7.83
N LYS A 34 19.25 9.53 8.67
CA LYS A 34 20.04 10.32 9.63
C LYS A 34 20.23 9.60 10.96
N GLU A 35 19.18 8.96 11.47
CA GLU A 35 19.17 8.34 12.80
C GLU A 35 19.75 6.92 12.82
N SER A 36 19.66 6.18 11.70
CA SER A 36 20.12 4.80 11.57
C SER A 36 20.71 4.53 10.18
N PRO A 37 21.72 5.30 9.76
CA PRO A 37 22.22 5.32 8.37
C PRO A 37 22.66 3.95 7.86
N ASP A 38 23.30 3.15 8.72
CA ASP A 38 23.91 1.86 8.36
C ASP A 38 22.99 0.65 8.62
N ARG A 39 21.77 0.85 9.15
CA ARG A 39 20.78 -0.24 9.27
C ARG A 39 20.18 -0.53 7.90
N GLU A 40 20.00 -1.81 7.59
CA GLU A 40 19.30 -2.24 6.36
C GLU A 40 17.86 -1.73 6.35
N ALA A 41 17.50 -1.02 5.28
CA ALA A 41 16.15 -0.53 5.03
C ALA A 41 15.36 -1.54 4.20
N LEU A 42 15.94 -1.98 3.08
CA LEU A 42 15.31 -2.90 2.13
C LEU A 42 16.27 -4.02 1.73
N ALA A 43 15.71 -5.20 1.47
CA ALA A 43 16.41 -6.32 0.85
C ALA A 43 15.48 -7.11 -0.08
N ASP A 44 16.01 -7.61 -1.19
CA ASP A 44 15.40 -8.64 -2.03
C ASP A 44 16.44 -9.73 -2.38
N SER A 45 16.21 -10.55 -3.41
CA SER A 45 17.18 -11.58 -3.81
C SER A 45 18.48 -11.03 -4.44
N ARG A 46 18.49 -9.76 -4.88
CA ARG A 46 19.57 -9.14 -5.66
C ARG A 46 20.25 -7.98 -4.94
N TYR A 47 19.50 -7.19 -4.18
CA TYR A 47 19.94 -5.95 -3.59
C TYR A 47 19.64 -5.91 -2.10
N ARG A 48 20.56 -5.29 -1.36
CA ARG A 48 20.39 -4.89 0.03
C ARG A 48 20.87 -3.46 0.14
N VAL A 49 20.03 -2.61 0.72
CA VAL A 49 20.35 -1.19 0.87
C VAL A 49 20.08 -0.75 2.30
N THR A 50 21.03 -0.02 2.86
CA THR A 50 20.90 0.68 4.13
C THR A 50 19.98 1.89 4.01
N TRP A 51 19.50 2.46 5.13
CA TRP A 51 18.67 3.67 5.09
C TRP A 51 19.36 4.84 4.38
N ARG A 52 20.67 5.01 4.59
CA ARG A 52 21.46 6.05 3.89
C ARG A 52 21.48 5.80 2.37
N GLU A 53 21.87 4.61 1.94
CA GLU A 53 21.94 4.24 0.53
C GLU A 53 20.56 4.37 -0.14
N ALA A 54 19.51 3.92 0.55
CA ALA A 54 18.15 3.96 0.03
C ALA A 54 17.68 5.42 -0.24
N VAL A 55 17.96 6.36 0.67
CA VAL A 55 17.65 7.79 0.47
C VAL A 55 18.52 8.43 -0.61
N GLU A 56 19.80 8.05 -0.71
CA GLU A 56 20.66 8.50 -1.82
C GLU A 56 20.11 8.06 -3.18
N LEU A 57 19.73 6.78 -3.32
CA LEU A 57 19.14 6.24 -4.54
C LEU A 57 17.81 6.93 -4.87
N VAL A 58 16.93 7.12 -3.89
CA VAL A 58 15.66 7.84 -4.04
C VAL A 58 15.88 9.25 -4.56
N ASN A 59 16.83 10.00 -3.99
CA ASN A 59 17.11 11.36 -4.42
C ASN A 59 17.72 11.43 -5.82
N ARG A 60 18.60 10.50 -6.17
CA ARG A 60 19.18 10.42 -7.52
C ARG A 60 18.10 10.10 -8.56
N ILE A 61 17.26 9.10 -8.32
CA ILE A 61 16.13 8.76 -9.19
C ILE A 61 15.20 9.98 -9.35
N ALA A 62 14.80 10.59 -8.23
CA ALA A 62 13.88 11.73 -8.24
C ALA A 62 14.44 12.91 -9.02
N TYR A 63 15.74 13.23 -8.82
CA TYR A 63 16.42 14.28 -9.53
C TYR A 63 16.51 14.00 -11.03
N ARG A 64 16.90 12.79 -11.42
CA ARG A 64 16.99 12.40 -12.84
C ARG A 64 15.65 12.50 -13.55
N TRP A 65 14.58 12.05 -12.92
CA TRP A 65 13.24 12.22 -13.48
C TRP A 65 12.87 13.69 -13.70
N ALA A 66 13.18 14.56 -12.72
CA ALA A 66 12.96 15.99 -12.88
C ALA A 66 13.85 16.61 -13.98
N GLU A 67 15.12 16.23 -14.06
CA GLU A 67 16.09 16.69 -15.07
C GLU A 67 15.71 16.25 -16.49
N MET A 68 15.16 15.05 -16.64
CA MET A 68 14.60 14.52 -17.90
C MET A 68 13.30 15.23 -18.31
N GLY A 69 12.76 16.14 -17.48
CA GLY A 69 11.58 16.93 -17.81
C GLY A 69 10.24 16.27 -17.44
N LEU A 70 10.22 15.31 -16.50
CA LEU A 70 8.97 14.92 -15.86
C LEU A 70 8.51 16.05 -14.94
N GLU A 71 7.43 16.71 -15.31
CA GLU A 71 6.86 17.85 -14.58
C GLU A 71 6.24 17.42 -13.23
N LYS A 72 6.09 18.36 -12.29
CA LYS A 72 5.32 18.09 -11.06
C LYS A 72 3.90 17.67 -11.47
N ASP A 73 3.30 16.75 -10.73
CA ASP A 73 2.00 16.13 -10.99
C ASP A 73 1.93 15.20 -12.24
N SER A 74 3.02 14.95 -12.95
CA SER A 74 3.05 13.88 -13.96
C SER A 74 2.80 12.52 -13.30
N ARG A 75 2.05 11.65 -13.98
CA ARG A 75 1.72 10.32 -13.47
C ARG A 75 2.78 9.32 -13.93
N ILE A 76 3.17 8.44 -13.03
CA ILE A 76 4.10 7.35 -13.31
C ILE A 76 3.48 6.02 -12.86
N ILE A 77 3.43 5.04 -13.75
CA ILE A 77 2.94 3.70 -13.39
C ILE A 77 4.13 2.85 -12.95
N ILE A 78 4.03 2.22 -11.78
CA ILE A 78 5.03 1.28 -11.28
C ILE A 78 4.41 -0.11 -11.31
N GLN A 79 4.79 -0.90 -12.32
CA GLN A 79 4.34 -2.27 -12.50
C GLN A 79 5.50 -3.23 -12.24
N ALA A 80 5.57 -3.80 -11.05
CA ALA A 80 6.70 -4.61 -10.64
C ALA A 80 6.30 -5.75 -9.68
N PRO A 81 7.10 -6.82 -9.60
CA PRO A 81 7.08 -7.72 -8.44
C PRO A 81 7.57 -6.99 -7.18
N ASN A 82 7.58 -7.68 -6.04
CA ASN A 82 8.17 -7.15 -4.82
C ASN A 82 9.70 -7.11 -4.95
N GLU A 83 10.25 -5.97 -5.36
CA GLU A 83 11.70 -5.76 -5.52
C GLU A 83 12.14 -4.37 -5.04
N VAL A 84 13.42 -4.24 -4.66
CA VAL A 84 13.98 -3.07 -3.99
C VAL A 84 13.83 -1.81 -4.85
N TYR A 85 14.23 -1.85 -6.12
CA TYR A 85 14.19 -0.66 -6.97
C TYR A 85 12.76 -0.21 -7.30
N ALA A 86 11.79 -1.12 -7.35
CA ALA A 86 10.39 -0.74 -7.50
C ALA A 86 9.85 -0.03 -6.25
N PHE A 87 10.29 -0.47 -5.06
CA PHE A 87 9.99 0.20 -3.80
C PHE A 87 10.58 1.61 -3.79
N LEU A 88 11.87 1.73 -4.10
CA LEU A 88 12.57 3.01 -4.17
C LEU A 88 11.90 3.94 -5.19
N ALA A 89 11.46 3.42 -6.34
CA ALA A 89 10.76 4.19 -7.37
C ALA A 89 9.52 4.92 -6.84
N ARG A 90 8.74 4.32 -5.92
CA ARG A 90 7.58 5.02 -5.33
C ARG A 90 8.03 6.20 -4.47
N ILE A 91 9.01 5.99 -3.60
CA ILE A 91 9.50 7.07 -2.74
C ILE A 91 10.14 8.17 -3.59
N ALA A 92 10.85 7.80 -4.65
CA ALA A 92 11.41 8.72 -5.62
C ALA A 92 10.32 9.49 -6.37
N ALA A 93 9.17 8.87 -6.66
CA ALA A 93 8.05 9.55 -7.30
C ALA A 93 7.48 10.63 -6.37
N GLU A 94 7.23 10.30 -5.10
CA GLU A 94 6.82 11.28 -4.09
C GLU A 94 7.85 12.41 -3.95
N ARG A 95 9.14 12.08 -3.88
CA ARG A 95 10.24 13.05 -3.77
C ARG A 95 10.37 13.94 -5.02
N ALA A 96 10.07 13.40 -6.19
CA ALA A 96 10.04 14.14 -7.45
C ALA A 96 8.72 14.88 -7.68
N GLY A 97 7.76 14.86 -6.75
CA GLY A 97 6.44 15.46 -6.97
C GLY A 97 5.65 14.81 -8.10
N LEU A 98 5.86 13.52 -8.36
CA LEU A 98 5.17 12.71 -9.35
C LEU A 98 4.08 11.86 -8.69
N ILE A 99 2.95 11.72 -9.38
CA ILE A 99 1.81 10.94 -8.90
C ILE A 99 2.02 9.48 -9.27
N SER A 100 2.37 8.63 -8.31
CA SER A 100 2.62 7.22 -8.57
C SER A 100 1.33 6.40 -8.62
N LEU A 101 1.16 5.54 -9.62
CA LEU A 101 0.18 4.46 -9.64
C LEU A 101 0.93 3.12 -9.57
N THR A 102 0.86 2.45 -8.41
CA THR A 102 1.48 1.12 -8.26
C THR A 102 0.48 0.04 -8.63
N VAL A 103 0.88 -0.89 -9.49
CA VAL A 103 -0.01 -1.93 -10.06
C VAL A 103 0.62 -3.31 -10.00
N TYR A 104 -0.21 -4.33 -10.12
CA TYR A 104 0.24 -5.71 -10.01
C TYR A 104 1.02 -6.16 -11.25
N ALA A 105 2.09 -6.91 -11.04
CA ALA A 105 2.90 -7.49 -12.12
C ALA A 105 2.09 -8.40 -13.07
N TYR A 106 0.96 -8.99 -12.64
CA TYR A 106 0.15 -9.85 -13.50
C TYR A 106 -0.76 -9.09 -14.49
N MET A 107 -0.95 -7.78 -14.33
CA MET A 107 -1.81 -6.99 -15.23
C MET A 107 -1.21 -6.91 -16.63
N ARG A 108 -2.05 -6.88 -17.67
CA ARG A 108 -1.60 -6.93 -19.07
C ARG A 108 -2.22 -5.80 -19.87
N HIS A 109 -2.01 -5.82 -21.19
CA HIS A 109 -2.47 -4.83 -22.15
C HIS A 109 -3.84 -4.25 -21.83
N ARG A 110 -4.86 -5.08 -21.58
CA ARG A 110 -6.22 -4.61 -21.31
C ARG A 110 -6.28 -3.63 -20.12
N GLU A 111 -5.71 -3.99 -18.97
CA GLU A 111 -5.73 -3.14 -17.79
C GLU A 111 -4.78 -1.95 -17.97
N LEU A 112 -3.60 -2.18 -18.54
CA LEU A 112 -2.56 -1.14 -18.69
C LEU A 112 -2.93 -0.10 -19.74
N SER A 113 -3.60 -0.47 -20.84
CA SER A 113 -4.18 0.49 -21.81
C SER A 113 -5.12 1.44 -21.09
N TYR A 114 -6.09 0.91 -20.35
CA TYR A 114 -7.03 1.72 -19.58
C TYR A 114 -6.31 2.62 -18.57
N MET A 115 -5.33 2.10 -17.84
CA MET A 115 -4.60 2.88 -16.85
C MET A 115 -3.75 3.98 -17.49
N LEU A 116 -3.05 3.69 -18.59
CA LEU A 116 -2.26 4.67 -19.34
C LEU A 116 -3.14 5.81 -19.87
N GLU A 117 -4.26 5.48 -20.50
CA GLU A 117 -5.22 6.47 -21.00
C GLU A 117 -5.83 7.28 -19.86
N ARG A 118 -6.34 6.60 -18.82
CA ARG A 118 -7.06 7.24 -17.73
C ARG A 118 -6.17 8.13 -16.88
N THR A 119 -4.93 7.71 -16.65
CA THR A 119 -3.96 8.49 -15.88
C THR A 119 -3.19 9.48 -16.73
N GLU A 120 -3.17 9.33 -18.06
CA GLU A 120 -2.27 10.07 -18.95
C GLU A 120 -0.82 9.96 -18.44
N ALA A 121 -0.38 8.76 -18.05
CA ALA A 121 0.93 8.58 -17.45
C ALA A 121 2.06 8.95 -18.41
N SER A 122 3.05 9.68 -17.88
CA SER A 122 4.19 10.15 -18.64
C SER A 122 5.32 9.13 -18.70
N ALA A 123 5.33 8.19 -17.76
CA ALA A 123 6.35 7.18 -17.64
C ALA A 123 5.82 5.90 -17.02
N VAL A 124 6.55 4.82 -17.24
CA VAL A 124 6.36 3.55 -16.54
C VAL A 124 7.67 3.04 -15.96
N VAL A 125 7.59 2.37 -14.83
CA VAL A 125 8.67 1.58 -14.21
C VAL A 125 8.25 0.12 -14.24
N CYS A 126 9.03 -0.73 -14.90
CA CYS A 126 8.68 -2.14 -15.08
C CYS A 126 9.91 -3.06 -15.19
N PRO A 127 9.79 -4.37 -14.91
CA PRO A 127 10.87 -5.32 -15.22
C PRO A 127 11.08 -5.39 -16.73
N TYR A 128 12.23 -5.88 -17.18
CA TYR A 128 12.38 -6.20 -18.62
C TYR A 128 11.62 -7.49 -18.96
N ILE A 129 12.06 -8.60 -18.38
CA ILE A 129 11.42 -9.91 -18.48
C ILE A 129 11.11 -10.39 -17.08
N TYR A 130 9.86 -10.78 -16.83
CA TYR A 130 9.45 -11.41 -15.58
C TYR A 130 8.38 -12.47 -15.84
N ARG A 131 8.56 -13.67 -15.29
CA ARG A 131 7.72 -14.86 -15.54
C ARG A 131 7.46 -15.13 -17.03
N ASN A 132 8.54 -15.19 -17.81
CA ASN A 132 8.51 -15.44 -19.26
C ASN A 132 7.68 -14.43 -20.07
N PHE A 133 7.41 -13.24 -19.50
CA PHE A 133 6.70 -12.17 -20.17
C PHE A 133 7.63 -10.97 -20.36
N ASN A 134 7.62 -10.40 -21.56
CA ASN A 134 8.42 -9.24 -21.93
C ASN A 134 7.58 -7.97 -21.77
N TYR A 135 7.85 -7.21 -20.71
CA TYR A 135 7.09 -5.99 -20.39
C TYR A 135 7.52 -4.83 -21.27
N LEU A 136 8.79 -4.80 -21.72
CA LEU A 136 9.26 -3.78 -22.66
C LEU A 136 8.46 -3.83 -23.96
N GLU A 137 8.24 -5.02 -24.53
CA GLU A 137 7.41 -5.17 -25.74
C GLU A 137 5.97 -4.75 -25.50
N MET A 138 5.38 -5.13 -24.36
CA MET A 138 4.03 -4.66 -24.01
C MET A 138 3.97 -3.13 -23.98
N PHE A 139 4.89 -2.46 -23.29
CA PHE A 139 4.87 -0.99 -23.22
C PHE A 139 5.26 -0.29 -24.53
N LYS A 140 6.03 -0.96 -25.41
CA LYS A 140 6.23 -0.49 -26.79
C LYS A 140 4.93 -0.50 -27.57
N GLU A 141 4.15 -1.58 -27.49
CA GLU A 141 2.86 -1.69 -28.16
C GLU A 141 1.82 -0.70 -27.61
N LEU A 142 1.91 -0.37 -26.33
CA LEU A 142 1.00 0.59 -25.67
C LEU A 142 1.44 2.05 -25.83
N ARG A 143 2.59 2.31 -26.47
CA ARG A 143 3.20 3.65 -26.51
C ARG A 143 2.31 4.68 -27.20
N ASP A 144 1.66 4.26 -28.28
CA ASP A 144 0.83 5.14 -29.11
C ASP A 144 -0.54 5.46 -28.49
N LEU A 145 -0.89 4.87 -27.34
CA LEU A 145 -2.16 5.13 -26.66
C LEU A 145 -2.20 6.49 -25.98
N SER A 146 -1.05 7.10 -25.66
CA SER A 146 -1.01 8.42 -25.06
C SER A 146 0.18 9.22 -25.55
N PRO A 147 -0.03 10.43 -26.11
CA PRO A 147 1.08 11.32 -26.47
C PRO A 147 1.87 11.79 -25.24
N ASN A 148 1.32 11.61 -24.04
CA ASN A 148 2.00 11.94 -22.79
C ASN A 148 3.02 10.87 -22.40
N PHE A 149 2.89 9.62 -22.87
CA PHE A 149 3.73 8.50 -22.44
C PHE A 149 5.09 8.55 -23.15
N LYS A 150 6.09 9.04 -22.42
CA LYS A 150 7.44 9.31 -22.93
C LYS A 150 8.43 8.21 -22.54
N TYR A 151 8.54 7.91 -21.24
CA TYR A 151 9.69 7.17 -20.71
C TYR A 151 9.37 5.76 -20.23
N ILE A 152 10.23 4.80 -20.55
CA ILE A 152 10.20 3.44 -19.99
C ILE A 152 11.43 3.26 -19.10
N PHE A 153 11.23 3.06 -17.80
CA PHE A 153 12.29 2.79 -16.84
C PHE A 153 12.31 1.30 -16.48
N LEU A 154 13.33 0.59 -16.97
CA LEU A 154 13.49 -0.83 -16.72
C LEU A 154 14.16 -1.12 -15.37
N LEU A 155 13.61 -2.10 -14.66
CA LEU A 155 14.19 -2.70 -13.45
C LEU A 155 15.20 -3.78 -13.89
N ALA A 156 16.21 -3.34 -14.64
CA ALA A 156 17.25 -4.18 -15.21
C ALA A 156 18.60 -3.45 -15.12
N GLU A 157 19.70 -4.20 -15.03
CA GLU A 157 21.06 -3.62 -14.96
C GLU A 157 21.47 -2.94 -16.25
N GLU A 158 20.91 -3.36 -17.38
CA GLU A 158 21.20 -2.83 -18.70
C GLU A 158 19.91 -2.71 -19.52
N VAL A 159 19.90 -1.76 -20.45
CA VAL A 159 18.83 -1.62 -21.43
C VAL A 159 19.12 -2.58 -22.59
N PRO A 160 18.18 -3.46 -22.97
CA PRO A 160 18.40 -4.43 -24.04
C PRO A 160 18.59 -3.72 -25.40
N SER A 161 19.42 -4.31 -26.25
CA SER A 161 19.63 -3.82 -27.62
C SER A 161 18.30 -3.74 -28.39
N GLY A 162 18.07 -2.62 -29.08
CA GLY A 162 16.83 -2.38 -29.83
C GLY A 162 15.66 -1.87 -28.98
N ALA A 163 15.88 -1.56 -27.70
CA ALA A 163 14.94 -0.76 -26.94
C ALA A 163 14.77 0.63 -27.56
N PRO A 164 13.58 1.25 -27.45
CA PRO A 164 13.39 2.64 -27.87
C PRO A 164 14.31 3.62 -27.15
N GLU A 165 14.65 4.74 -27.78
CA GLU A 165 15.60 5.75 -27.25
C GLU A 165 15.22 6.28 -25.85
N ASP A 166 13.93 6.45 -25.55
CA ASP A 166 13.49 6.90 -24.20
C ASP A 166 13.33 5.74 -23.19
N THR A 167 14.06 4.65 -23.40
CA THR A 167 14.12 3.52 -22.46
C THR A 167 15.42 3.58 -21.67
N TYR A 168 15.31 3.56 -20.35
CA TYR A 168 16.44 3.71 -19.44
C TYR A 168 16.46 2.59 -18.40
N SER A 169 17.64 2.21 -17.93
CA SER A 169 17.77 1.40 -16.73
C SER A 169 17.57 2.30 -15.50
N LEU A 170 16.54 2.02 -14.70
CA LEU A 170 16.34 2.74 -13.44
C LEU A 170 17.52 2.51 -12.47
N ILE A 171 18.10 1.31 -12.54
CA ILE A 171 19.21 0.89 -11.68
C ILE A 171 20.45 1.71 -12.01
N GLN A 172 20.83 1.82 -13.28
CA GLN A 172 21.96 2.65 -13.71
C GLN A 172 21.73 4.13 -13.38
N LEU A 173 20.55 4.66 -13.69
CA LEU A 173 20.18 6.05 -13.37
C LEU A 173 20.33 6.37 -11.88
N ALA A 174 19.97 5.45 -11.00
CA ALA A 174 20.09 5.63 -9.55
C ALA A 174 21.54 5.61 -9.05
N GLN A 175 22.46 4.95 -9.77
CA GLN A 175 23.86 4.85 -9.38
C GLN A 175 24.68 6.09 -9.75
N GLU A 176 24.22 6.89 -10.70
CA GLU A 176 24.91 8.11 -11.10
C GLU A 176 24.88 9.17 -10.00
N ALA A 177 26.06 9.66 -9.62
CA ALA A 177 26.18 10.70 -8.60
C ALA A 177 25.53 12.01 -9.05
N VAL A 178 24.74 12.61 -8.15
CA VAL A 178 24.14 13.93 -8.32
C VAL A 178 24.69 14.84 -7.22
N PRO A 179 25.26 16.01 -7.57
CA PRO A 179 25.70 16.99 -6.58
C PRO A 179 24.57 17.43 -5.63
N GLU A 180 24.88 17.55 -4.33
CA GLU A 180 23.90 17.82 -3.27
C GLU A 180 23.16 19.15 -3.47
N GLU A 181 23.82 20.16 -4.03
CA GLU A 181 23.21 21.46 -4.32
C GLU A 181 22.07 21.35 -5.34
N LYS A 182 22.14 20.38 -6.26
CA LYS A 182 21.09 20.15 -7.25
C LYS A 182 19.88 19.43 -6.64
N LEU A 183 20.09 18.61 -5.61
CA LEU A 183 19.03 17.89 -4.92
C LEU A 183 18.09 18.82 -4.15
N LYS A 184 18.54 20.03 -3.77
CA LYS A 184 17.69 21.05 -3.12
C LYS A 184 16.51 21.49 -3.99
N ALA A 185 16.64 21.44 -5.32
CA ALA A 185 15.55 21.76 -6.24
C ALA A 185 14.34 20.82 -6.10
N LEU A 186 14.52 19.62 -5.51
CA LEU A 186 13.42 18.69 -5.24
C LEU A 186 12.51 19.18 -4.09
N ASP A 187 12.97 20.09 -3.23
CA ASP A 187 12.17 20.62 -2.12
C ASP A 187 11.00 21.46 -2.62
N GLU A 188 11.17 22.16 -3.74
CA GLU A 188 10.13 22.95 -4.41
C GLU A 188 9.05 22.08 -5.06
N ARG A 189 9.33 20.77 -5.24
CA ARG A 189 8.42 19.81 -5.86
C ARG A 189 7.61 19.03 -4.83
N ARG A 190 7.85 19.25 -3.54
CA ARG A 190 7.17 18.58 -2.44
C ARG A 190 5.65 18.76 -2.56
N PHE A 191 4.92 17.67 -2.32
CA PHE A 191 3.47 17.71 -2.24
C PHE A 191 3.00 18.39 -0.96
N ASP A 192 1.95 19.19 -1.04
CA ASP A 192 1.09 19.49 0.11
C ASP A 192 0.38 18.18 0.52
N PRO A 193 0.65 17.64 1.72
CA PRO A 193 0.10 16.36 2.15
C PRO A 193 -1.42 16.36 2.31
N PHE A 194 -2.07 17.52 2.37
CA PHE A 194 -3.50 17.65 2.63
C PHE A 194 -4.31 17.80 1.36
N THR A 195 -3.83 18.62 0.42
CA THR A 195 -4.64 19.03 -0.74
C THR A 195 -4.20 18.38 -2.03
N GLU A 196 -2.95 17.90 -2.15
CA GLU A 196 -2.44 17.37 -3.41
C GLU A 196 -2.56 15.85 -3.52
N VAL A 197 -3.02 15.38 -4.68
CA VAL A 197 -2.95 13.96 -5.06
C VAL A 197 -1.48 13.58 -5.19
N ALA A 198 -1.04 12.61 -4.41
CA ALA A 198 0.35 12.13 -4.40
C ALA A 198 0.49 10.69 -4.91
N MET A 199 -0.57 9.88 -4.77
CA MET A 199 -0.57 8.50 -5.27
C MET A 199 -1.95 8.04 -5.69
N LEU A 200 -1.96 7.08 -6.61
CA LEU A 200 -3.14 6.37 -7.07
C LEU A 200 -3.02 4.88 -6.72
N THR A 201 -4.16 4.28 -6.44
CA THR A 201 -4.30 2.82 -6.23
C THR A 201 -5.41 2.28 -7.10
N SER A 202 -5.31 1.01 -7.53
CA SER A 202 -6.37 0.36 -8.30
C SER A 202 -7.23 -0.56 -7.44
N THR A 203 -8.55 -0.55 -7.63
CA THR A 203 -9.44 -1.56 -7.06
C THR A 203 -9.49 -2.81 -7.95
N THR A 204 -9.56 -4.00 -7.35
CA THR A 204 -9.60 -5.29 -8.08
C THR A 204 -10.99 -5.63 -8.62
N GLY A 205 -11.75 -4.63 -9.09
CA GLY A 205 -13.20 -4.72 -9.36
C GLY A 205 -13.67 -6.05 -9.96
N THR A 206 -14.73 -6.64 -9.39
CA THR A 206 -15.23 -7.98 -9.76
C THR A 206 -16.01 -8.03 -11.07
N THR A 207 -16.27 -6.89 -11.71
CA THR A 207 -17.22 -6.76 -12.85
C THR A 207 -16.70 -5.95 -14.04
N GLY A 208 -15.42 -5.54 -14.08
CA GLY A 208 -14.93 -4.69 -15.17
C GLY A 208 -13.48 -4.23 -15.05
N LEU A 209 -13.16 -3.11 -15.70
CA LEU A 209 -11.86 -2.44 -15.59
C LEU A 209 -11.65 -1.91 -14.17
N PRO A 210 -10.42 -1.95 -13.62
CA PRO A 210 -10.11 -1.43 -12.30
C PRO A 210 -10.51 0.03 -12.14
N LYS A 211 -11.09 0.42 -11.00
CA LYS A 211 -11.25 1.85 -10.68
C LYS A 211 -9.97 2.37 -10.06
N LEU A 212 -9.62 3.62 -10.36
CA LEU A 212 -8.48 4.30 -9.77
C LEU A 212 -8.95 5.16 -8.61
N VAL A 213 -8.27 5.05 -7.48
CA VAL A 213 -8.55 5.80 -6.25
C VAL A 213 -7.40 6.76 -6.02
N GLU A 214 -7.71 8.02 -5.76
CA GLU A 214 -6.73 9.06 -5.46
C GLU A 214 -6.50 9.26 -3.97
N TRP A 215 -5.24 9.48 -3.62
CA TRP A 215 -4.78 9.70 -2.26
C TRP A 215 -3.90 10.94 -2.21
N ASN A 216 -4.24 11.86 -1.32
CA ASN A 216 -3.25 12.73 -0.69
C ASN A 216 -2.51 11.96 0.42
N ILE A 217 -1.38 12.51 0.88
CA ILE A 217 -0.45 11.78 1.75
C ILE A 217 -1.02 11.62 3.17
N ALA A 218 -1.68 12.65 3.70
CA ALA A 218 -2.09 12.70 5.10
C ALA A 218 -2.99 11.52 5.55
N PRO A 219 -4.06 11.11 4.83
CA PRO A 219 -4.88 9.96 5.24
C PRO A 219 -4.11 8.63 5.25
N ARG A 220 -3.21 8.45 4.28
CA ARG A 220 -2.39 7.25 4.19
C ARG A 220 -1.36 7.19 5.32
N LEU A 221 -0.76 8.32 5.65
CA LEU A 221 0.17 8.45 6.76
C LEU A 221 -0.54 8.29 8.11
N CYS A 222 -1.73 8.87 8.28
CA CYS A 222 -2.59 8.70 9.45
C CYS A 222 -2.90 7.21 9.70
N THR A 223 -3.26 6.48 8.63
CA THR A 223 -3.43 5.03 8.69
C THR A 223 -2.15 4.32 9.10
N ALA A 224 -1.01 4.66 8.50
CA ALA A 224 0.27 4.03 8.81
C ALA A 224 0.67 4.23 10.29
N LYS A 225 0.51 5.44 10.83
CA LYS A 225 0.73 5.75 12.26
C LYS A 225 -0.18 4.91 13.17
N ALA A 226 -1.47 4.84 12.87
CA ALA A 226 -2.39 3.99 13.63
C ALA A 226 -2.00 2.50 13.58
N ARG A 227 -1.48 2.01 12.45
CA ARG A 227 -1.00 0.62 12.32
C ARG A 227 0.29 0.36 13.10
N VAL A 228 1.21 1.33 13.15
CA VAL A 228 2.39 1.25 14.02
C VAL A 228 1.99 1.00 15.46
N ASP A 229 1.01 1.76 15.96
CA ASP A 229 0.51 1.63 17.34
C ASP A 229 -0.26 0.33 17.60
N LEU A 230 -1.11 -0.12 16.66
CA LEU A 230 -1.87 -1.36 16.83
C LEU A 230 -0.98 -2.60 16.85
N TRP A 231 0.13 -2.56 16.13
CA TRP A 231 1.03 -3.70 15.97
C TRP A 231 2.27 -3.62 16.84
N ASN A 232 2.41 -2.56 17.64
CA ASN A 232 3.61 -2.25 18.42
C ASN A 232 4.87 -2.36 17.53
N LEU A 233 4.82 -1.78 16.31
CA LEU A 233 5.95 -1.81 15.39
C LEU A 233 7.09 -0.95 15.91
N THR A 234 8.32 -1.44 15.73
CA THR A 234 9.54 -0.75 16.13
C THR A 234 10.60 -0.87 15.03
N GLY A 235 11.67 -0.08 15.12
CA GLY A 235 12.81 -0.20 14.20
C GLY A 235 13.53 -1.55 14.25
N ASP A 236 13.26 -2.38 15.25
CA ASP A 236 13.84 -3.72 15.40
C ASP A 236 13.04 -4.80 14.68
N ASP A 237 11.85 -4.48 14.17
CA ASP A 237 11.07 -5.40 13.36
C ASP A 237 11.68 -5.61 11.97
N VAL A 238 11.54 -6.84 11.47
CA VAL A 238 11.86 -7.23 10.10
C VAL A 238 10.57 -7.66 9.42
N THR A 239 10.04 -6.79 8.56
CA THR A 239 8.81 -7.07 7.84
C THR A 239 9.09 -7.84 6.55
N VAL A 240 8.26 -8.82 6.21
CA VAL A 240 8.42 -9.61 4.97
C VAL A 240 7.23 -9.38 4.04
N ALA A 241 7.49 -8.82 2.85
CA ALA A 241 6.49 -8.59 1.82
C ALA A 241 6.25 -9.88 1.03
N ILE A 242 5.33 -10.70 1.54
CA ILE A 242 4.89 -11.94 0.89
C ILE A 242 3.77 -11.66 -0.11
N ALA A 243 2.78 -10.87 0.30
CA ALA A 243 1.78 -10.34 -0.62
C ALA A 243 2.36 -9.18 -1.44
N PRO A 244 1.88 -8.94 -2.68
CA PRO A 244 2.31 -7.81 -3.49
C PRO A 244 2.16 -6.48 -2.74
N PHE A 245 3.20 -5.64 -2.72
CA PHE A 245 3.15 -4.33 -2.05
C PHE A 245 2.15 -3.38 -2.72
N ALA A 246 1.79 -3.61 -4.00
CA ALA A 246 0.75 -2.89 -4.72
C ALA A 246 -0.64 -3.06 -4.07
N GLY A 247 -0.84 -4.16 -3.34
CA GLY A 247 -2.11 -4.47 -2.67
C GLY A 247 -2.11 -4.10 -1.19
N GLY A 248 -3.31 -3.91 -0.64
CA GLY A 248 -3.48 -3.55 0.78
C GLY A 248 -2.98 -4.61 1.78
N ALA A 249 -2.90 -5.89 1.39
CA ALA A 249 -2.44 -6.98 2.27
C ALA A 249 -0.96 -6.87 2.61
N GLY A 250 -0.10 -6.69 1.60
CA GLY A 250 1.34 -6.49 1.79
C GLY A 250 1.66 -5.03 2.09
N GLY A 251 1.16 -4.11 1.26
CA GLY A 251 1.62 -2.73 1.24
C GLY A 251 1.38 -1.95 2.52
N THR A 252 0.26 -2.17 3.23
CA THR A 252 -0.02 -1.43 4.48
C THR A 252 1.06 -1.66 5.54
N LEU A 253 1.54 -2.91 5.68
CA LEU A 253 2.62 -3.23 6.62
C LEU A 253 3.97 -2.74 6.10
N THR A 254 4.34 -3.16 4.88
CA THR A 254 5.72 -3.04 4.39
C THR A 254 5.98 -1.70 3.73
N TYR A 255 5.06 -1.22 2.91
CA TYR A 255 5.21 -0.01 2.08
C TYR A 255 4.96 1.29 2.85
N PHE A 256 4.12 1.22 3.88
CA PHE A 256 3.64 2.39 4.60
C PHE A 256 3.98 2.39 6.08
N ALA A 257 3.67 1.34 6.85
CA ALA A 257 3.89 1.38 8.31
C ALA A 257 5.35 1.15 8.72
N ALA A 258 6.03 0.14 8.17
CA ALA A 258 7.40 -0.21 8.54
C ALA A 258 8.41 0.96 8.41
N PRO A 259 8.38 1.77 7.33
CA PRO A 259 9.32 2.88 7.21
C PRO A 259 9.12 4.00 8.23
N LEU A 260 7.94 4.15 8.84
CA LEU A 260 7.70 5.20 9.86
C LEU A 260 8.54 4.98 11.12
N VAL A 261 8.93 3.73 11.39
CA VAL A 261 9.69 3.34 12.59
C VAL A 261 11.11 2.90 12.27
N GLY A 262 11.53 2.97 10.99
CA GLY A 262 12.86 2.53 10.57
C GLY A 262 13.03 1.00 10.49
N ALA A 263 11.93 0.24 10.44
CA ALA A 263 11.97 -1.22 10.34
C ALA A 263 12.45 -1.68 8.97
N LYS A 264 13.26 -2.74 8.95
CA LYS A 264 13.73 -3.39 7.72
C LYS A 264 12.55 -4.04 7.00
N THR A 265 12.52 -3.96 5.67
CA THR A 265 11.60 -4.72 4.83
C THR A 265 12.36 -5.67 3.91
N VAL A 266 12.00 -6.95 3.91
CA VAL A 266 12.48 -7.93 2.94
C VAL A 266 11.37 -8.28 1.96
N LEU A 267 11.72 -8.30 0.67
CA LEU A 267 10.79 -8.41 -0.43
C LEU A 267 10.90 -9.79 -1.07
N LEU A 268 9.77 -10.49 -1.16
CA LEU A 268 9.66 -11.77 -1.88
C LEU A 268 9.05 -11.51 -3.25
N GLU A 269 9.85 -11.56 -4.31
CA GLU A 269 9.45 -11.23 -5.69
C GLU A 269 8.28 -12.09 -6.16
N GLU A 270 8.31 -13.36 -5.79
CA GLU A 270 7.31 -14.35 -6.18
C GLU A 270 6.92 -15.22 -4.98
N PHE A 271 5.63 -15.22 -4.67
CA PHE A 271 5.10 -16.11 -3.65
C PHE A 271 5.19 -17.57 -4.07
N THR A 272 6.00 -18.33 -3.35
CA THR A 272 5.83 -19.77 -3.13
C THR A 272 5.73 -20.02 -1.63
N PRO A 273 4.95 -21.02 -1.18
CA PRO A 273 4.87 -21.36 0.24
C PRO A 273 6.24 -21.63 0.86
N GLU A 274 7.06 -22.44 0.19
CA GLU A 274 8.41 -22.81 0.60
C GLU A 274 9.35 -21.59 0.63
N GLY A 275 9.32 -20.75 -0.43
CA GLY A 275 10.14 -19.55 -0.50
C GLY A 275 9.76 -18.50 0.56
N ALA A 276 8.47 -18.39 0.90
CA ALA A 276 8.02 -17.52 1.99
C ALA A 276 8.53 -18.01 3.35
N LEU A 277 8.41 -19.31 3.64
CA LEU A 277 8.90 -19.92 4.89
C LEU A 277 10.42 -19.81 5.01
N GLU A 278 11.16 -20.09 3.92
CA GLU A 278 12.61 -19.95 3.88
C GLU A 278 13.06 -18.50 4.09
N LEU A 279 12.37 -17.55 3.47
CA LEU A 279 12.69 -16.13 3.62
C LEU A 279 12.46 -15.64 5.04
N ILE A 280 11.35 -16.03 5.68
CA ILE A 280 11.06 -15.70 7.08
C ILE A 280 12.18 -16.24 7.98
N GLN A 281 12.56 -17.51 7.83
CA GLN A 281 13.64 -18.11 8.61
C GLN A 281 14.96 -17.38 8.40
N ARG A 282 15.39 -17.22 7.14
CA ARG A 282 16.70 -16.66 6.78
C ARG A 282 16.88 -15.25 7.31
N GLU A 283 15.84 -14.42 7.20
CA GLU A 283 15.90 -13.00 7.58
C GLU A 283 15.41 -12.75 9.00
N ARG A 284 15.01 -13.82 9.72
CA ARG A 284 14.36 -13.73 11.04
C ARG A 284 13.18 -12.77 11.03
N GLY A 285 12.31 -12.92 10.02
CA GLY A 285 11.13 -12.08 9.83
C GLY A 285 10.26 -12.04 11.10
N THR A 286 9.87 -10.85 11.53
CA THR A 286 9.04 -10.64 12.72
C THR A 286 7.57 -10.41 12.38
N CYS A 287 7.30 -9.83 11.21
CA CYS A 287 5.96 -9.40 10.83
C CYS A 287 5.70 -9.71 9.35
N ILE A 288 4.57 -10.35 9.04
CA ILE A 288 4.19 -10.63 7.65
C ILE A 288 2.78 -10.15 7.32
N GLY A 289 2.59 -9.70 6.09
CA GLY A 289 1.27 -9.35 5.53
C GLY A 289 0.85 -10.36 4.47
N VAL A 290 -0.30 -11.00 4.68
CA VAL A 290 -0.80 -12.08 3.82
C VAL A 290 -2.28 -11.90 3.46
N VAL A 291 -2.69 -12.55 2.38
CA VAL A 291 -4.11 -12.88 2.15
C VAL A 291 -4.38 -14.29 2.70
N PRO A 292 -5.63 -14.66 3.04
CA PRO A 292 -5.94 -15.99 3.59
C PRO A 292 -5.39 -17.15 2.75
N THR A 293 -5.42 -17.04 1.42
CA THR A 293 -4.89 -18.06 0.51
C THR A 293 -3.38 -18.28 0.66
N HIS A 294 -2.57 -17.24 0.92
CA HIS A 294 -1.14 -17.42 1.18
C HIS A 294 -0.94 -18.23 2.46
N LEU A 295 -1.67 -17.87 3.52
CA LEU A 295 -1.58 -18.53 4.82
C LEU A 295 -1.95 -20.01 4.74
N VAL A 296 -3.07 -20.34 4.09
CA VAL A 296 -3.49 -21.73 3.86
C VAL A 296 -2.42 -22.51 3.09
N ARG A 297 -1.90 -21.96 1.99
CA ARG A 297 -0.87 -22.64 1.19
C ARG A 297 0.44 -22.86 1.95
N MET A 298 0.82 -21.95 2.84
CA MET A 298 1.95 -22.14 3.77
C MET A 298 1.66 -23.27 4.77
N LEU A 299 0.46 -23.32 5.34
CA LEU A 299 0.06 -24.37 6.28
C LEU A 299 -0.02 -25.77 5.66
N GLU A 300 -0.21 -25.88 4.35
CA GLU A 300 -0.13 -27.17 3.65
C GLU A 300 1.30 -27.74 3.57
N ARG A 301 2.32 -26.96 3.94
CA ARG A 301 3.71 -27.41 3.96
C ARG A 301 4.07 -28.02 5.32
N ARG A 302 5.25 -28.65 5.37
CA ARG A 302 5.92 -29.04 6.62
C ARG A 302 6.58 -27.82 7.25
N VAL A 303 5.78 -26.95 7.86
CA VAL A 303 6.26 -25.67 8.42
C VAL A 303 7.22 -25.89 9.60
N GLU A 304 7.13 -27.06 10.25
CA GLU A 304 7.99 -27.50 11.34
C GLU A 304 9.45 -27.75 10.90
N ASP A 305 9.70 -27.81 9.59
CA ASP A 305 11.06 -27.91 9.04
C ASP A 305 11.78 -26.54 9.02
N TYR A 306 11.09 -25.45 9.39
CA TYR A 306 11.60 -24.08 9.39
C TYR A 306 11.64 -23.48 10.81
N ASP A 307 12.68 -22.71 11.13
CA ASP A 307 12.72 -21.85 12.31
C ASP A 307 11.95 -20.55 12.05
N LEU A 308 10.71 -20.52 12.55
CA LEU A 308 9.80 -19.38 12.45
C LEU A 308 9.66 -18.63 13.79
N SER A 309 10.53 -18.91 14.77
CA SER A 309 10.38 -18.42 16.14
C SER A 309 10.51 -16.89 16.27
N SER A 310 10.97 -16.20 15.22
CA SER A 310 11.06 -14.73 15.17
C SER A 310 9.71 -14.05 14.92
N LEU A 311 8.72 -14.77 14.36
CA LEU A 311 7.42 -14.19 14.04
C LEU A 311 6.69 -13.72 15.30
N ARG A 312 6.44 -12.41 15.36
CA ARG A 312 5.60 -11.74 16.36
C ARG A 312 4.14 -11.73 15.94
N PHE A 313 3.85 -11.39 14.68
CA PHE A 313 2.47 -11.38 14.18
C PHE A 313 2.35 -11.64 12.68
N ILE A 314 1.15 -12.10 12.30
CA ILE A 314 0.72 -12.37 10.94
C ILE A 314 -0.52 -11.53 10.68
N ARG A 315 -0.41 -10.52 9.81
CA ARG A 315 -1.56 -9.74 9.38
C ARG A 315 -2.25 -10.43 8.21
N SER A 316 -3.52 -10.81 8.41
CA SER A 316 -4.38 -11.32 7.35
C SER A 316 -5.36 -10.24 6.90
N ALA A 317 -5.37 -9.95 5.59
CA ALA A 317 -6.25 -8.94 5.01
C ALA A 317 -6.68 -9.32 3.58
N GLY A 318 -7.66 -8.59 3.03
CA GLY A 318 -8.14 -8.78 1.66
C GLY A 318 -9.15 -9.92 1.48
N GLY A 319 -9.49 -10.63 2.55
CA GLY A 319 -10.53 -11.66 2.56
C GLY A 319 -10.83 -12.16 3.97
N TYR A 320 -11.94 -12.88 4.12
CA TYR A 320 -12.30 -13.52 5.38
C TYR A 320 -11.27 -14.61 5.75
N LEU A 321 -10.79 -14.59 6.98
CA LEU A 321 -9.97 -15.65 7.56
C LEU A 321 -10.81 -16.39 8.61
N ALA A 322 -11.00 -17.69 8.42
CA ALA A 322 -11.76 -18.51 9.34
C ALA A 322 -11.00 -18.65 10.69
N PRO A 323 -11.69 -18.56 11.86
CA PRO A 323 -11.04 -18.57 13.17
C PRO A 323 -10.21 -19.84 13.45
N ASP A 324 -10.61 -20.98 12.90
CA ASP A 324 -9.90 -22.26 12.98
C ASP A 324 -8.59 -22.24 12.18
N VAL A 325 -8.59 -21.65 10.98
CA VAL A 325 -7.36 -21.43 10.20
C VAL A 325 -6.44 -20.44 10.91
N ALA A 326 -7.00 -19.40 11.54
CA ALA A 326 -6.22 -18.46 12.34
C ALA A 326 -5.56 -19.16 13.54
N GLU A 327 -6.30 -19.99 14.28
CA GLU A 327 -5.77 -20.80 15.38
C GLU A 327 -4.66 -21.76 14.92
N GLU A 328 -4.88 -22.42 13.79
CA GLU A 328 -3.89 -23.32 13.18
C GLU A 328 -2.59 -22.59 12.84
N ALA A 329 -2.71 -21.40 12.23
CA ALA A 329 -1.60 -20.54 11.89
C ALA A 329 -0.77 -20.14 13.10
N GLU A 330 -1.41 -19.61 14.16
CA GLU A 330 -0.72 -19.21 15.38
C GLU A 330 0.02 -20.40 16.02
N ARG A 331 -0.60 -21.58 16.02
CA ARG A 331 -0.01 -22.79 16.63
C ARG A 331 1.20 -23.31 15.85
N ARG A 332 1.13 -23.30 14.51
CA ARG A 332 2.14 -23.95 13.66
C ARG A 332 3.21 -23.03 13.11
N LEU A 333 2.85 -21.79 12.75
CA LEU A 333 3.80 -20.80 12.24
C LEU A 333 4.41 -19.96 13.36
N GLY A 334 3.72 -19.86 14.49
CA GLY A 334 4.03 -18.86 15.51
C GLY A 334 3.46 -17.48 15.16
N GLY A 335 3.68 -16.53 16.06
CA GLY A 335 3.12 -15.19 15.98
C GLY A 335 1.59 -15.14 16.14
N VAL A 336 1.08 -13.96 16.48
CA VAL A 336 -0.36 -13.73 16.64
C VAL A 336 -1.02 -13.30 15.34
N ILE A 337 -2.23 -13.76 15.05
CA ILE A 337 -3.01 -13.28 13.90
C ILE A 337 -3.60 -11.90 14.19
N THR A 338 -3.52 -10.97 13.24
CA THR A 338 -4.27 -9.71 13.32
C THR A 338 -5.08 -9.49 12.05
N SER A 339 -6.28 -8.97 12.24
CA SER A 339 -7.25 -8.67 11.18
C SER A 339 -7.65 -7.21 11.23
N ASP A 340 -8.09 -6.69 10.10
CA ASP A 340 -8.61 -5.34 9.98
C ASP A 340 -9.72 -5.26 8.92
N LEU A 341 -10.51 -4.20 9.00
CA LEU A 341 -11.54 -3.89 8.01
C LEU A 341 -11.20 -2.60 7.29
N GLY A 342 -11.36 -2.64 5.97
CA GLY A 342 -11.22 -1.51 5.09
C GLY A 342 -11.12 -1.95 3.64
N THR A 343 -11.24 -0.99 2.73
CA THR A 343 -11.03 -1.20 1.30
C THR A 343 -10.14 -0.09 0.74
N GLN A 344 -9.65 -0.28 -0.48
CA GLN A 344 -8.85 0.74 -1.16
C GLN A 344 -9.68 2.00 -1.46
N ASP A 345 -10.97 1.86 -1.76
CA ASP A 345 -11.84 2.95 -2.21
C ASP A 345 -12.62 3.67 -1.11
N VAL A 346 -12.79 3.08 0.07
CA VAL A 346 -13.42 3.77 1.21
C VAL A 346 -12.45 4.09 2.35
N GLY A 347 -11.31 3.39 2.41
CA GLY A 347 -10.26 3.59 3.42
C GLY A 347 -10.19 2.52 4.49
N SER A 348 -9.32 2.75 5.49
CA SER A 348 -9.16 1.87 6.65
C SER A 348 -10.14 2.23 7.75
N ILE A 349 -10.86 1.24 8.27
CA ILE A 349 -11.96 1.46 9.22
C ILE A 349 -11.55 1.05 10.62
N SER A 350 -11.08 -0.19 10.79
CA SER A 350 -10.76 -0.75 12.09
C SER A 350 -9.52 -1.64 12.07
N GLY A 351 -9.09 -2.10 13.24
CA GLY A 351 -8.06 -3.14 13.37
C GLY A 351 -7.96 -3.72 14.76
N CYS A 352 -7.52 -4.97 14.81
CA CYS A 352 -7.10 -5.63 16.05
C CYS A 352 -5.72 -5.12 16.49
N ARG A 353 -5.49 -5.09 17.79
CA ARG A 353 -4.14 -4.95 18.38
C ARG A 353 -3.47 -6.30 18.44
N VAL A 354 -2.14 -6.36 18.38
CA VAL A 354 -1.40 -7.62 18.59
C VAL A 354 -1.58 -8.17 20.01
N ASP A 355 -1.81 -7.29 20.99
CA ASP A 355 -2.03 -7.65 22.40
C ASP A 355 -3.49 -7.99 22.74
N ASP A 356 -4.42 -7.88 21.77
CA ASP A 356 -5.80 -8.29 21.99
C ASP A 356 -5.85 -9.81 22.28
N PRO A 357 -6.79 -10.26 23.12
CA PRO A 357 -6.88 -11.67 23.46
C PRO A 357 -7.28 -12.50 22.22
N PRO A 358 -6.85 -13.78 22.12
CA PRO A 358 -7.01 -14.58 20.90
C PRO A 358 -8.45 -14.71 20.41
N GLU A 359 -9.44 -14.71 21.32
CA GLU A 359 -10.84 -14.80 20.94
C GLU A 359 -11.35 -13.54 20.21
N LEU A 360 -10.74 -12.37 20.44
CA LEU A 360 -11.08 -11.15 19.72
C LEU A 360 -10.32 -11.05 18.41
N ARG A 361 -8.99 -11.27 18.41
CA ARG A 361 -8.17 -11.14 17.19
C ARG A 361 -8.56 -12.10 16.08
N ARG A 362 -9.00 -13.32 16.44
CA ARG A 362 -9.36 -14.37 15.47
C ARG A 362 -10.80 -14.28 14.95
N ARG A 363 -11.66 -13.45 15.56
CA ARG A 363 -13.11 -13.44 15.28
C ARG A 363 -13.68 -12.07 14.96
N THR A 364 -12.90 -11.01 15.17
CA THR A 364 -13.33 -9.63 14.96
C THR A 364 -12.40 -8.93 13.98
N VAL A 365 -12.81 -7.74 13.55
CA VAL A 365 -11.94 -6.78 12.85
C VAL A 365 -11.52 -5.62 13.76
N GLY A 366 -11.55 -5.88 15.07
CA GLY A 366 -11.07 -5.00 16.12
C GLY A 366 -11.86 -3.70 16.25
N ARG A 367 -11.15 -2.62 16.59
CA ARG A 367 -11.73 -1.32 16.96
C ARG A 367 -11.60 -0.30 15.83
N PRO A 368 -12.53 0.65 15.67
CA PRO A 368 -12.35 1.80 14.79
C PRO A 368 -10.98 2.44 15.00
N LEU A 369 -10.31 2.80 13.91
CA LEU A 369 -9.04 3.52 13.96
C LEU A 369 -9.23 4.92 14.58
N PRO A 370 -8.19 5.53 15.17
CA PRO A 370 -8.30 6.84 15.81
C PRO A 370 -8.91 7.90 14.88
N GLY A 371 -9.97 8.56 15.35
CA GLY A 371 -10.68 9.59 14.57
C GLY A 371 -11.79 9.05 13.67
N ASN A 372 -11.91 7.73 13.47
CA ASN A 372 -13.07 7.16 12.80
C ASN A 372 -14.31 7.21 13.72
N GLN A 373 -15.37 7.81 13.22
CA GLN A 373 -16.72 7.72 13.74
C GLN A 373 -17.46 6.60 13.01
N ILE A 374 -18.35 5.88 13.71
CA ILE A 374 -19.14 4.80 13.13
C ILE A 374 -20.62 4.95 13.51
N ARG A 375 -21.49 4.44 12.63
CA ARG A 375 -22.92 4.23 12.85
C ARG A 375 -23.30 2.86 12.33
N LEU A 376 -24.18 2.16 13.02
CA LEU A 376 -24.75 0.89 12.58
C LEU A 376 -26.21 1.12 12.25
N LEU A 377 -26.58 1.03 10.97
CA LEU A 377 -27.93 1.38 10.50
C LEU A 377 -28.74 0.14 10.10
N ASP A 378 -30.04 0.16 10.35
CA ASP A 378 -31.02 -0.79 9.80
C ASP A 378 -31.37 -0.46 8.33
N ASP A 379 -32.27 -1.26 7.75
CA ASP A 379 -32.71 -1.10 6.35
C ASP A 379 -33.54 0.18 6.14
N GLU A 380 -34.10 0.75 7.21
CA GLU A 380 -34.79 2.04 7.22
C GLU A 380 -33.86 3.25 7.46
N GLY A 381 -32.56 3.01 7.64
CA GLY A 381 -31.54 4.03 7.86
C GLY A 381 -31.49 4.60 9.28
N LYS A 382 -32.05 3.89 10.26
CA LYS A 382 -32.01 4.27 11.69
C LYS A 382 -30.91 3.50 12.41
N GLU A 383 -30.34 4.12 13.44
CA GLU A 383 -29.33 3.45 14.27
C GLU A 383 -29.95 2.26 15.01
N VAL A 384 -29.30 1.10 14.92
CA VAL A 384 -29.71 -0.11 15.64
C VAL A 384 -29.35 -0.01 17.12
N PRO A 385 -30.09 -0.70 18.01
CA PRO A 385 -29.73 -0.78 19.43
C PRO A 385 -28.31 -1.33 19.64
N GLU A 386 -27.69 -0.98 20.77
CA GLU A 386 -26.37 -1.49 21.12
C GLU A 386 -26.35 -3.02 21.15
N GLY A 387 -25.37 -3.61 20.46
CA GLY A 387 -25.23 -5.06 20.36
C GLY A 387 -26.11 -5.72 19.28
N GLU A 388 -26.96 -4.98 18.57
CA GLU A 388 -27.67 -5.50 17.40
C GLU A 388 -26.84 -5.34 16.12
N PRO A 389 -26.93 -6.27 15.15
CA PRO A 389 -26.30 -6.11 13.85
C PRO A 389 -26.93 -4.98 13.03
N GLY A 390 -26.09 -4.21 12.33
CA GLY A 390 -26.51 -3.19 11.38
C GLY A 390 -25.47 -2.98 10.28
N GLN A 391 -25.85 -2.28 9.20
CA GLN A 391 -24.92 -1.88 8.15
C GLN A 391 -23.93 -0.87 8.70
N LEU A 392 -22.64 -1.12 8.49
CA LEU A 392 -21.57 -0.24 8.94
C LEU A 392 -21.48 1.01 8.06
N TRP A 393 -21.69 2.16 8.68
CA TRP A 393 -21.36 3.48 8.15
C TRP A 393 -20.23 4.08 8.96
N PHE A 394 -19.30 4.77 8.30
CA PHE A 394 -18.17 5.38 8.96
C PHE A 394 -17.72 6.68 8.29
N ARG A 395 -17.06 7.53 9.07
CA ARG A 395 -16.40 8.75 8.63
C ARG A 395 -15.10 8.96 9.40
N GLY A 396 -14.02 9.35 8.74
CA GLY A 396 -12.82 9.77 9.46
C GLY A 396 -11.59 10.02 8.59
N PRO A 397 -10.42 10.21 9.24
CA PRO A 397 -9.20 10.74 8.62
C PRO A 397 -8.43 9.71 7.79
N HIS A 398 -8.95 8.49 7.61
CA HIS A 398 -8.25 7.35 6.99
C HIS A 398 -8.70 7.05 5.55
N SER A 399 -9.70 7.78 5.06
CA SER A 399 -10.31 7.55 3.75
C SER A 399 -9.47 8.14 2.60
N PRO A 400 -9.62 7.62 1.37
CA PRO A 400 -9.06 8.27 0.19
C PRO A 400 -9.81 9.57 -0.14
N ALA A 401 -9.28 10.30 -1.12
CA ALA A 401 -9.94 11.46 -1.70
C ALA A 401 -11.04 11.08 -2.71
N GLY A 402 -11.24 9.80 -3.01
CA GLY A 402 -12.28 9.32 -3.92
C GLY A 402 -11.71 8.66 -5.18
N TYR A 403 -12.55 8.50 -6.19
CA TYR A 403 -12.12 7.92 -7.47
C TYR A 403 -11.49 8.99 -8.37
N TYR A 404 -10.29 8.69 -8.87
CA TYR A 404 -9.47 9.63 -9.62
C TYR A 404 -10.19 10.19 -10.85
N ARG A 405 -10.28 11.53 -10.91
CA ARG A 405 -10.99 12.29 -11.96
C ARG A 405 -12.45 11.85 -12.18
N ASP A 406 -13.11 11.30 -11.16
CA ASP A 406 -14.47 10.72 -11.25
C ASP A 406 -15.32 11.18 -10.05
N PRO A 407 -15.75 12.46 -10.02
CA PRO A 407 -16.56 13.00 -8.94
C PRO A 407 -17.94 12.34 -8.85
N GLU A 408 -18.52 11.90 -9.98
CA GLU A 408 -19.83 11.25 -10.02
C GLU A 408 -19.81 9.92 -9.27
N THR A 409 -18.87 9.03 -9.60
CA THR A 409 -18.75 7.75 -8.86
C THR A 409 -18.33 8.01 -7.42
N THR A 410 -17.50 9.02 -7.15
CA THR A 410 -17.10 9.39 -5.78
C THR A 410 -18.29 9.76 -4.91
N ALA A 411 -19.24 10.53 -5.45
CA ALA A 411 -20.47 10.92 -4.75
C ALA A 411 -21.43 9.74 -4.47
N THR A 412 -21.25 8.58 -5.13
CA THR A 412 -22.01 7.36 -4.80
C THR A 412 -21.45 6.60 -3.60
N VAL A 413 -20.22 6.93 -3.19
CA VAL A 413 -19.49 6.22 -2.13
C VAL A 413 -19.37 7.08 -0.87
N PHE A 414 -19.13 8.38 -1.05
CA PHE A 414 -19.05 9.34 0.05
C PHE A 414 -20.18 10.35 -0.06
N ASP A 415 -20.91 10.54 1.03
CA ASP A 415 -21.87 11.64 1.12
C ASP A 415 -21.14 13.00 1.31
N PRO A 416 -21.86 14.14 1.22
CA PRO A 416 -21.27 15.46 1.40
C PRO A 416 -20.60 15.68 2.76
N ASP A 417 -21.05 14.97 3.79
CA ASP A 417 -20.48 15.04 5.13
C ASP A 417 -19.27 14.11 5.28
N GLY A 418 -18.98 13.25 4.30
CA GLY A 418 -17.84 12.33 4.27
C GLY A 418 -18.12 10.95 4.84
N TRP A 419 -19.38 10.60 5.11
CA TRP A 419 -19.77 9.25 5.49
C TRP A 419 -19.74 8.29 4.30
N ALA A 420 -19.29 7.07 4.56
CA ALA A 420 -19.24 5.99 3.58
C ALA A 420 -19.65 4.66 4.23
N THR A 421 -19.97 3.67 3.39
CA THR A 421 -20.22 2.29 3.81
C THR A 421 -19.48 1.32 2.91
N THR A 422 -18.99 0.21 3.48
CA THR A 422 -18.50 -0.95 2.72
C THR A 422 -19.61 -1.91 2.31
N GLY A 423 -20.83 -1.71 2.84
CA GLY A 423 -21.94 -2.65 2.72
C GLY A 423 -21.82 -3.88 3.63
N ASP A 424 -20.84 -3.93 4.53
CA ASP A 424 -20.72 -5.00 5.52
C ASP A 424 -21.75 -4.81 6.64
N ILE A 425 -22.38 -5.90 7.07
CA ILE A 425 -23.24 -5.95 8.25
C ILE A 425 -22.35 -6.36 9.42
N VAL A 426 -22.34 -5.53 10.46
CA VAL A 426 -21.51 -5.74 11.64
C VAL A 426 -22.30 -5.56 12.91
N LYS A 427 -21.80 -6.15 14.00
CA LYS A 427 -22.26 -5.92 15.37
C LYS A 427 -21.13 -5.29 16.18
N TRP A 428 -21.46 -4.29 17.00
CA TRP A 428 -20.55 -3.80 18.02
C TRP A 428 -20.74 -4.60 19.30
N ASP A 429 -19.71 -5.34 19.72
CA ASP A 429 -19.76 -6.17 20.93
C ASP A 429 -18.37 -6.35 21.52
N ARG A 430 -18.29 -6.40 22.85
CA ARG A 430 -17.04 -6.48 23.62
C ARG A 430 -16.01 -5.43 23.19
N GLY A 431 -16.50 -4.25 22.77
CA GLY A 431 -15.68 -3.16 22.29
C GLY A 431 -14.96 -3.45 20.97
N CYS A 432 -15.48 -4.32 20.11
CA CYS A 432 -14.94 -4.65 18.79
C CYS A 432 -16.07 -4.78 17.75
N LEU A 433 -15.70 -4.65 16.48
CA LEU A 433 -16.58 -4.90 15.34
C LEU A 433 -16.53 -6.38 14.93
N TRP A 434 -17.69 -7.02 14.95
CA TRP A 434 -17.90 -8.40 14.52
C TRP A 434 -18.56 -8.41 13.15
N ILE A 435 -17.94 -9.04 12.15
CA ILE A 435 -18.53 -9.16 10.82
C ILE A 435 -19.60 -10.25 10.84
N MET A 436 -20.83 -9.90 10.48
CA MET A 436 -21.97 -10.82 10.41
C MET A 436 -22.28 -11.25 8.96
N GLY A 437 -21.85 -10.47 7.98
CA GLY A 437 -22.05 -10.75 6.56
C GLY A 437 -21.99 -9.48 5.72
N ARG A 438 -22.56 -9.54 4.51
CA ARG A 438 -22.73 -8.39 3.62
C ARG A 438 -24.18 -8.19 3.28
N ALA A 439 -24.61 -6.92 3.21
CA ALA A 439 -25.99 -6.56 2.89
C ALA A 439 -26.47 -7.19 1.57
N LYS A 440 -25.60 -7.23 0.55
CA LYS A 440 -25.92 -7.83 -0.77
C LYS A 440 -26.01 -9.36 -0.77
N ASP A 441 -25.41 -10.02 0.22
CA ASP A 441 -25.36 -11.49 0.32
C ASP A 441 -26.36 -12.04 1.34
N MET A 442 -27.11 -11.18 2.04
CA MET A 442 -28.16 -11.61 2.96
C MET A 442 -29.36 -12.13 2.17
N ILE A 443 -29.60 -13.44 2.25
CA ILE A 443 -30.86 -14.03 1.81
C ILE A 443 -31.91 -13.68 2.86
N ILE A 444 -32.76 -12.70 2.57
CA ILE A 444 -33.98 -12.45 3.34
C ILE A 444 -34.85 -13.70 3.21
N ARG A 445 -35.05 -14.44 4.30
CA ARG A 445 -35.93 -15.61 4.36
C ARG A 445 -37.24 -15.28 5.02
#